data_AF-A0A452U119-F1
#
_entry.id   AF-A0A452U119-F1
#
_cell.length_a   1.000
_cell.length_b   1.000
_cell.length_c   1.000
_cell.angle_alpha   90.00
_cell.angle_beta   90.00
_cell.angle_gamma   90.00
#
_symmetry.space_group_name_H-M   'P 1'
#
loop_
_entity.id
_entity.type
_entity.pdbx_description
1 polymer ?
#
loop_
_entity_poly.entity_id
_entity_poly.type
_entity_poly.pdbx_seq_one_letter_code
_entity_poly.pdbx_strand_id
1 'polypeptide(L)'
;MAALMAQVEYGDLERPSPPGPGSTPPAKVQHHLQQVLDRFYPRRYRHGAPPEQLRHLADLLTTKWTALQGCSPPECIRIYLTVARKWPFFGAKLFAAQPAQMSSKESTLVWIAVNEDGVSILDHNTMQVHVTYPYSSVMTFGGCRDDFMLVIRSIPDQSSGKGHIEKLLFRMAAPKIAEATFIMASYMNHCSTTVNPPTNLPAAHQLWELDRQQFFASVPCAARGPTLL
;
A
#
# COMPACT_ATOMS: atom_id res chain seq x y z
N MET A 1 -3.42 3.01 -12.22
CA MET A 1 -3.80 2.06 -11.16
C MET A 1 -5.25 1.62 -11.29
N ALA A 2 -6.26 2.50 -11.19
CA ALA A 2 -7.68 2.09 -11.34
C ALA A 2 -7.98 1.41 -12.68
N ALA A 3 -7.48 1.93 -13.81
CA ALA A 3 -7.62 1.31 -15.13
C ALA A 3 -6.98 -0.09 -15.22
N LEU A 4 -5.86 -0.33 -14.53
CA LEU A 4 -5.22 -1.65 -14.49
C LEU A 4 -6.11 -2.65 -13.74
N MET A 5 -6.68 -2.24 -12.60
CA MET A 5 -7.60 -3.10 -11.85
C MET A 5 -8.89 -3.38 -12.62
N ALA A 6 -9.38 -2.39 -13.37
CA ALA A 6 -10.53 -2.55 -14.25
C ALA A 6 -10.25 -3.56 -15.37
N GLN A 7 -9.07 -3.46 -16.01
CA GLN A 7 -8.62 -4.41 -17.03
C GLN A 7 -8.46 -5.83 -16.48
N VAL A 8 -7.98 -5.99 -15.24
CA VAL A 8 -7.84 -7.31 -14.58
C VAL A 8 -9.20 -7.95 -14.30
N GLU A 9 -10.16 -7.17 -13.79
CA GLU A 9 -11.47 -7.68 -13.36
C GLU A 9 -12.45 -7.87 -14.53
N TYR A 10 -12.47 -6.92 -15.46
CA TYR A 10 -13.49 -6.84 -16.50
C TYR A 10 -12.95 -7.05 -17.92
N GLY A 11 -11.63 -7.10 -18.11
CA GLY A 11 -11.00 -7.22 -19.43
C GLY A 11 -11.00 -5.92 -20.20
N ASP A 12 -10.92 -6.03 -21.53
CA ASP A 12 -10.91 -4.89 -22.44
C ASP A 12 -12.19 -4.07 -22.31
N LEU A 13 -12.05 -2.74 -22.31
CA LEU A 13 -13.20 -1.86 -22.34
C LEU A 13 -13.96 -2.06 -23.67
N GLU A 14 -15.21 -2.52 -23.57
CA GLU A 14 -16.13 -2.65 -24.71
C GLU A 14 -16.14 -1.34 -25.52
N ARG A 15 -15.72 -1.43 -26.79
CA ARG A 15 -15.81 -0.28 -27.69
C ARG A 15 -17.29 0.06 -27.87
N PRO A 16 -17.65 1.36 -27.96
CA PRO A 16 -18.96 1.72 -28.46
C PRO A 16 -19.17 1.00 -29.79
N SER A 17 -20.13 0.07 -29.86
CA SER A 17 -20.57 -0.49 -31.14
C SER A 17 -20.90 0.68 -32.07
N PRO A 18 -20.54 0.62 -33.37
CA PRO A 18 -21.00 1.63 -34.31
C PRO A 18 -22.52 1.74 -34.20
N PRO A 19 -23.08 2.96 -34.18
CA PRO A 19 -24.49 3.14 -33.86
C PRO A 19 -25.35 2.45 -34.94
N GLY A 20 -26.06 1.39 -34.54
CA GLY A 20 -27.19 0.86 -35.28
C GLY A 20 -28.39 1.81 -35.11
N PRO A 21 -29.25 1.99 -36.12
CA PRO A 21 -30.37 2.91 -36.05
C PRO A 21 -31.37 2.41 -34.99
N GLY A 22 -31.38 3.06 -33.83
CA GLY A 22 -32.37 2.81 -32.77
C GLY A 22 -31.83 2.35 -31.42
N SER A 23 -30.53 2.07 -31.28
CA SER A 23 -29.94 1.79 -29.96
C SER A 23 -29.32 3.05 -29.37
N THR A 24 -29.76 3.50 -28.20
CA THR A 24 -29.09 4.53 -27.39
C THR A 24 -27.68 4.09 -26.97
N PRO A 25 -26.60 4.84 -27.26
CA PRO A 25 -25.33 4.73 -26.53
C PRO A 25 -24.99 6.10 -25.89
N PRO A 26 -24.79 6.26 -24.56
CA PRO A 26 -23.70 5.59 -23.83
C PRO A 26 -24.00 5.37 -22.32
N ALA A 27 -25.26 5.34 -21.89
CA ALA A 27 -25.61 5.28 -20.46
C ALA A 27 -25.05 4.03 -19.76
N LYS A 28 -25.01 2.90 -20.48
CA LYS A 28 -24.42 1.64 -19.98
C LYS A 28 -22.91 1.75 -19.76
N VAL A 29 -22.19 2.34 -20.70
CA VAL A 29 -20.72 2.54 -20.60
C VAL A 29 -20.40 3.55 -19.50
N GLN A 30 -21.15 4.66 -19.43
CA GLN A 30 -21.00 5.64 -18.35
C GLN A 30 -21.29 5.06 -16.98
N HIS A 31 -22.36 4.27 -16.84
CA HIS A 31 -22.66 3.56 -15.60
C HIS A 31 -21.55 2.56 -15.23
N HIS A 32 -21.00 1.85 -16.21
CA HIS A 32 -19.89 0.93 -15.99
C HIS A 32 -18.62 1.65 -15.52
N LEU A 33 -18.26 2.77 -16.15
CA LEU A 33 -17.14 3.61 -15.73
C LEU A 33 -17.35 4.13 -14.31
N GLN A 34 -18.57 4.54 -13.96
CA GLN A 34 -18.91 4.97 -12.61
C GLN A 34 -18.74 3.83 -11.60
N GLN A 35 -19.22 2.62 -11.91
CA GLN A 35 -19.02 1.43 -11.08
C GLN A 35 -17.54 1.10 -10.88
N VAL A 36 -16.73 1.25 -11.92
CA VAL A 36 -15.27 1.02 -11.88
C VAL A 36 -14.58 2.07 -11.00
N LEU A 37 -14.95 3.35 -11.13
CA LEU A 37 -14.49 4.41 -10.24
C LEU A 37 -14.91 4.14 -8.79
N ASP A 38 -16.15 3.70 -8.58
CA ASP A 38 -16.69 3.35 -7.26
C ASP A 38 -15.88 2.26 -6.56
N ARG A 39 -15.45 1.27 -7.32
CA ARG A 39 -14.71 0.11 -6.82
C ARG A 39 -13.22 0.34 -6.66
N PHE A 40 -12.56 0.96 -7.64
CA PHE A 40 -11.09 0.97 -7.71
C PHE A 40 -10.45 2.35 -7.49
N TYR A 41 -11.22 3.44 -7.52
CA TYR A 41 -10.68 4.77 -7.28
C TYR A 41 -10.90 5.20 -5.81
N PRO A 42 -9.87 5.70 -5.10
CA PRO A 42 -9.97 6.04 -3.69
C PRO A 42 -11.13 7.00 -3.38
N ARG A 43 -11.96 6.63 -2.39
CA ARG A 43 -13.16 7.40 -2.02
C ARG A 43 -12.84 8.84 -1.59
N ARG A 44 -11.73 9.05 -0.88
CA ARG A 44 -11.31 10.37 -0.38
C ARG A 44 -11.09 11.40 -1.49
N TYR A 45 -10.69 10.96 -2.69
CA TYR A 45 -10.45 11.84 -3.84
C TYR A 45 -11.70 12.08 -4.69
N ARG A 46 -12.80 11.37 -4.41
CA ARG A 46 -14.09 11.57 -5.10
C ARG A 46 -15.10 12.28 -4.21
N HIS A 47 -15.00 12.10 -2.90
CA HIS A 47 -15.90 12.74 -1.96
C HIS A 47 -15.74 14.26 -2.00
N GLY A 48 -16.82 14.99 -2.27
CA GLY A 48 -16.82 16.45 -2.40
C GLY A 48 -16.26 16.98 -3.73
N ALA A 49 -15.92 16.11 -4.70
CA ALA A 49 -15.46 16.56 -6.01
C ALA A 49 -16.63 17.13 -6.85
N PRO A 50 -16.44 18.25 -7.56
CA PRO A 50 -17.45 18.80 -8.45
C PRO A 50 -17.78 17.84 -9.61
N PRO A 51 -19.00 17.90 -10.16
CA PRO A 51 -19.44 16.99 -11.21
C PRO A 51 -18.55 17.05 -12.47
N GLU A 52 -17.99 18.21 -12.77
CA GLU A 52 -17.05 18.39 -13.89
C GLU A 52 -15.76 17.59 -13.70
N GLN A 53 -15.21 17.59 -12.48
CA GLN A 53 -14.01 16.80 -12.16
C GLN A 53 -14.30 15.30 -12.21
N LEU A 54 -15.48 14.86 -11.75
CA LEU A 54 -15.89 13.46 -11.86
C LEU A 54 -16.02 13.01 -13.32
N ARG A 55 -16.52 13.89 -14.20
CA ARG A 55 -16.61 13.61 -15.63
C ARG A 55 -15.22 13.51 -16.27
N HIS A 56 -14.33 14.45 -15.95
CA HIS A 56 -12.93 14.38 -16.39
C HIS A 56 -12.21 13.12 -15.88
N LEU A 57 -12.48 12.68 -14.65
CA LEU A 57 -11.95 11.42 -14.11
C LEU A 57 -12.44 10.20 -14.90
N ALA A 58 -13.70 10.18 -15.34
CA ALA A 58 -14.24 9.12 -16.18
C ALA A 58 -13.60 9.11 -17.59
N ASP A 59 -13.36 10.29 -18.18
CA ASP A 59 -12.69 10.41 -19.48
C ASP A 59 -11.21 9.96 -19.39
N LEU A 60 -10.52 10.33 -18.31
CA LEU A 60 -9.17 9.87 -18.02
C LEU A 60 -9.13 8.35 -17.82
N LEU A 61 -10.08 7.79 -17.06
CA LEU A 61 -10.20 6.36 -16.87
C LEU A 61 -10.39 5.65 -18.20
N THR A 62 -11.30 6.14 -19.05
CA THR A 62 -11.57 5.62 -20.39
C THR A 62 -10.28 5.58 -21.20
N THR A 63 -9.60 6.72 -21.32
CA THR A 63 -8.34 6.84 -22.07
C THR A 63 -7.27 5.86 -21.58
N LYS A 64 -7.10 5.74 -20.25
CA LYS A 64 -6.09 4.84 -19.67
C LYS A 64 -6.48 3.38 -19.82
N TRP A 65 -7.76 3.05 -19.78
CA TRP A 65 -8.23 1.67 -19.94
C TRP A 65 -8.14 1.22 -21.40
N THR A 66 -8.55 2.06 -22.36
CA THR A 66 -8.37 1.76 -23.78
C THR A 66 -6.91 1.56 -24.17
N ALA A 67 -5.97 2.24 -23.50
CA ALA A 67 -4.53 2.05 -23.72
C ALA A 67 -4.00 0.70 -23.22
N LEU A 68 -4.76 -0.01 -22.38
CA LEU A 68 -4.43 -1.35 -21.87
C LEU A 68 -5.11 -2.46 -22.68
N GLN A 69 -5.74 -2.13 -23.81
CA GLN A 69 -6.43 -3.10 -24.65
C GLN A 69 -5.48 -4.22 -25.07
N GLY A 70 -5.90 -5.48 -24.89
CA GLY A 70 -5.10 -6.66 -25.18
C GLY A 70 -4.03 -6.98 -24.12
N CYS A 71 -3.92 -6.20 -23.04
CA CYS A 71 -3.09 -6.57 -21.90
C CYS A 71 -3.77 -7.70 -21.10
N SER A 72 -3.04 -8.79 -20.88
CA SER A 72 -3.52 -9.93 -20.09
C SER A 72 -3.58 -9.58 -18.59
N PRO A 73 -4.48 -10.22 -17.80
CA PRO A 73 -4.56 -9.96 -16.38
C PRO A 73 -3.23 -10.14 -15.61
N PRO A 74 -2.41 -11.20 -15.85
CA PRO A 74 -1.10 -11.33 -15.20
C PRO A 74 -0.15 -10.17 -15.51
N GLU A 75 -0.17 -9.66 -16.74
CA GLU A 75 0.65 -8.53 -17.16
C GLU A 75 0.19 -7.23 -16.48
N CYS A 76 -1.12 -6.99 -16.41
CA CYS A 76 -1.67 -5.85 -15.69
C CYS A 76 -1.34 -5.90 -14.19
N ILE A 77 -1.41 -7.07 -13.56
CA ILE A 77 -1.00 -7.27 -12.16
C ILE A 77 0.49 -6.97 -11.98
N ARG A 78 1.34 -7.45 -12.89
CA ARG A 78 2.79 -7.19 -12.85
C ARG A 78 3.08 -5.69 -12.96
N ILE A 79 2.44 -4.98 -13.87
CA ILE A 79 2.55 -3.52 -14.01
C ILE A 79 2.08 -2.83 -12.73
N TYR A 80 0.91 -3.23 -12.20
CA TYR A 80 0.36 -2.67 -10.96
C TYR A 80 1.36 -2.82 -9.80
N LEU A 81 1.83 -4.03 -9.53
CA LEU A 81 2.76 -4.30 -8.43
C LEU A 81 4.10 -3.58 -8.64
N THR A 82 4.57 -3.46 -9.88
CA THR A 82 5.83 -2.74 -10.19
C THR A 82 5.75 -1.26 -9.85
N VAL A 83 4.61 -0.61 -10.12
CA VAL A 83 4.38 0.78 -9.75
C VAL A 83 4.14 0.90 -8.24
N ALA A 84 3.29 0.03 -7.68
CA ALA A 84 2.89 0.09 -6.28
C ALA A 84 4.07 -0.13 -5.32
N ARG A 85 5.02 -1.01 -5.66
CA ARG A 85 6.24 -1.23 -4.86
C ARG A 85 7.11 0.01 -4.67
N LYS A 86 6.99 1.03 -5.53
CA LYS A 86 7.72 2.29 -5.41
C LYS A 86 7.06 3.26 -4.41
N TRP A 87 5.86 2.96 -3.94
CA TRP A 87 5.13 3.84 -3.04
C TRP A 87 5.58 3.62 -1.60
N PRO A 88 5.72 4.69 -0.81
CA PRO A 88 5.93 4.55 0.63
C PRO A 88 4.84 3.68 1.25
N PHE A 89 5.24 2.82 2.19
CA PHE A 89 4.32 1.92 2.90
C PHE A 89 3.59 0.90 2.02
N PHE A 90 4.11 0.60 0.83
CA PHE A 90 3.63 -0.56 0.08
C PHE A 90 3.78 -1.83 0.94
N GLY A 91 2.69 -2.59 1.08
CA GLY A 91 2.66 -3.78 1.93
C GLY A 91 2.54 -3.50 3.43
N ALA A 92 2.50 -2.23 3.86
CA ALA A 92 2.31 -1.91 5.27
C ALA A 92 0.85 -2.09 5.70
N LYS A 93 0.66 -2.50 6.96
CA LYS A 93 -0.64 -2.49 7.62
C LYS A 93 -0.84 -1.16 8.35
N LEU A 94 -1.94 -0.46 8.05
CA LEU A 94 -2.30 0.80 8.68
C LEU A 94 -3.34 0.61 9.77
N PHE A 95 -3.10 1.24 10.93
CA PHE A 95 -4.01 1.29 12.06
C PHE A 95 -4.30 2.74 12.43
N ALA A 96 -5.58 3.12 12.45
CA ALA A 96 -5.97 4.42 12.99
C ALA A 96 -5.89 4.37 14.52
N ALA A 97 -5.26 5.37 15.12
CA ALA A 97 -5.08 5.45 16.56
C ALA A 97 -5.14 6.89 17.05
N GLN A 98 -5.42 7.07 18.34
CA GLN A 98 -5.38 8.38 19.01
C GLN A 98 -4.23 8.38 20.03
N PRO A 99 -3.20 9.23 19.88
CA PRO A 99 -2.11 9.30 20.85
C PRO A 99 -2.62 9.75 22.23
N ALA A 100 -2.23 9.05 23.29
CA ALA A 100 -2.71 9.35 24.64
C ALA A 100 -1.95 10.51 25.33
N GLN A 101 -0.77 10.89 24.83
CA GLN A 101 0.12 11.87 25.46
C GLN A 101 0.01 13.30 24.91
N MET A 102 -0.82 13.55 23.89
CA MET A 102 -0.98 14.89 23.33
C MET A 102 -1.98 15.70 24.17
N SER A 103 -1.45 16.57 25.04
CA SER A 103 -2.20 17.38 26.01
C SER A 103 -2.75 18.71 25.46
N SER A 104 -2.99 18.86 24.16
CA SER A 104 -3.61 20.07 23.61
C SER A 104 -4.91 19.73 22.87
N LYS A 105 -5.77 20.74 22.75
CA LYS A 105 -7.21 20.71 22.38
C LYS A 105 -7.59 20.10 21.03
N GLU A 106 -6.71 19.35 20.39
CA GLU A 106 -6.97 18.68 19.12
C GLU A 106 -6.27 17.32 19.15
N SER A 107 -6.98 16.31 19.66
CA SER A 107 -6.51 14.93 19.63
C SER A 107 -6.60 14.42 18.19
N THR A 108 -5.66 14.82 17.34
CA THR A 108 -5.63 14.43 15.95
C THR A 108 -5.36 12.93 15.87
N LEU A 109 -6.20 12.21 15.14
CA LEU A 109 -5.95 10.81 14.82
C LEU A 109 -4.58 10.70 14.11
N VAL A 110 -3.92 9.57 14.30
CA VAL A 110 -2.69 9.23 13.58
C VAL A 110 -2.87 7.88 12.90
N TRP A 111 -2.06 7.61 11.88
CA TRP A 111 -1.89 6.26 11.35
C TRP A 111 -0.63 5.65 11.94
N ILE A 112 -0.76 4.44 12.47
CA ILE A 112 0.37 3.56 12.77
C ILE A 112 0.54 2.63 11.56
N ALA A 113 1.65 2.79 10.85
CA ALA A 113 2.02 1.92 9.73
C ALA A 113 3.03 0.88 10.23
N VAL A 114 2.66 -0.39 10.14
CA VAL A 114 3.52 -1.54 10.48
C VAL A 114 3.96 -2.21 9.18
N ASN A 115 5.26 -2.28 8.93
CA ASN A 115 5.84 -2.93 7.76
C ASN A 115 7.07 -3.78 8.15
N GLU A 116 7.81 -4.27 7.15
CA GLU A 116 9.01 -5.09 7.38
C GLU A 116 10.17 -4.34 8.04
N ASP A 117 10.27 -3.03 7.83
CA ASP A 117 11.37 -2.21 8.36
C ASP A 117 11.12 -1.75 9.81
N GLY A 118 9.86 -1.61 10.21
CA GLY A 118 9.52 -1.14 11.56
C GLY A 118 8.10 -0.62 11.68
N VAL A 119 7.95 0.39 12.54
CA VAL A 119 6.69 1.05 12.84
C VAL A 119 6.81 2.55 12.59
N SER A 120 5.97 3.09 11.71
CA SER A 120 5.92 4.53 11.42
C SER A 120 4.65 5.17 11.93
N ILE A 121 4.76 6.39 12.46
CA ILE A 121 3.62 7.22 12.85
C ILE A 121 3.40 8.27 11.77
N LEU A 122 2.19 8.33 11.22
CA LEU A 122 1.81 9.23 10.13
C LEU A 122 0.66 10.15 10.55
N ASP A 123 0.64 11.33 9.95
CA ASP A 123 -0.50 12.24 10.05
C ASP A 123 -1.75 11.62 9.41
N HIS A 124 -2.92 11.75 10.06
CA HIS A 124 -4.15 11.11 9.57
C HIS A 124 -4.66 11.66 8.24
N ASN A 125 -4.42 12.94 7.96
CA ASN A 125 -5.00 13.63 6.80
C ASN A 125 -4.05 13.63 5.61
N THR A 126 -2.78 13.93 5.85
CA THR A 126 -1.74 14.10 4.82
C THR A 126 -0.96 12.81 4.54
N MET A 127 -1.06 11.80 5.41
CA MET A 127 -0.24 10.57 5.36
C MET A 127 1.28 10.85 5.40
N GLN A 128 1.69 12.03 5.87
CA GLN A 128 3.09 12.39 6.04
C GLN A 128 3.69 11.65 7.23
N VAL A 129 4.95 11.21 7.08
CA VAL A 129 5.68 10.49 8.12
C VAL A 129 6.15 11.47 9.18
N HIS A 130 5.73 11.27 10.43
CA HIS A 130 6.29 12.01 11.57
C HIS A 130 7.57 11.36 12.08
N VAL A 131 7.55 10.04 12.26
CA VAL A 131 8.67 9.29 12.81
C VAL A 131 8.56 7.82 12.39
N THR A 132 9.71 7.18 12.20
CA THR A 132 9.82 5.75 11.95
C THR A 132 10.73 5.12 12.99
N TYR A 133 10.22 4.09 13.64
CA TYR A 133 10.92 3.33 14.67
C TYR A 133 11.31 1.97 14.09
N PRO A 134 12.61 1.73 13.82
CA PRO A 134 13.06 0.43 13.37
C PRO A 134 12.84 -0.61 14.47
N TYR A 135 12.60 -1.88 14.10
CA TYR A 135 12.38 -2.94 15.10
C TYR A 135 13.54 -3.11 16.08
N SER A 136 14.78 -2.76 15.68
CA SER A 136 15.96 -2.76 16.56
C SER A 136 15.87 -1.76 17.73
N SER A 137 15.05 -0.72 17.60
CA SER A 137 14.80 0.27 18.66
C SER A 137 13.61 -0.09 19.56
N VAL A 138 12.74 -1.01 19.10
CA VAL A 138 11.53 -1.42 19.82
C VAL A 138 11.89 -2.39 20.93
N MET A 139 11.60 -2.01 22.17
CA MET A 139 11.89 -2.82 23.37
C MET A 139 10.74 -3.74 23.73
N THR A 140 9.52 -3.19 23.73
CA THR A 140 8.31 -3.95 24.00
C THR A 140 7.12 -3.25 23.36
N PHE A 141 6.12 -4.03 22.99
CA PHE A 141 4.91 -3.55 22.34
C PHE A 141 3.76 -4.48 22.69
N GLY A 142 2.54 -3.96 22.63
CA GLY A 142 1.34 -4.77 22.85
C GLY A 142 0.21 -4.00 23.52
N GLY A 143 -0.86 -4.73 23.87
CA GLY A 143 -1.99 -4.15 24.59
C GLY A 143 -1.63 -3.76 26.02
N CYS A 144 -2.04 -2.57 26.42
CA CYS A 144 -1.98 -2.03 27.77
C CYS A 144 -3.34 -1.43 28.11
N ARG A 145 -4.19 -2.21 28.80
CA ARG A 145 -5.60 -1.85 29.04
C ARG A 145 -6.34 -1.67 27.71
N ASP A 146 -6.82 -0.46 27.43
CA ASP A 146 -7.53 -0.10 26.18
C ASP A 146 -6.62 0.59 25.15
N ASP A 147 -5.31 0.64 25.40
CA ASP A 147 -4.35 1.32 24.55
C ASP A 147 -3.32 0.32 24.00
N PHE A 148 -2.88 0.54 22.76
CA PHE A 148 -1.68 -0.06 22.22
C PHE A 148 -0.46 0.68 22.77
N MET A 149 0.46 -0.05 23.40
CA MET A 149 1.69 0.46 23.96
C MET A 149 2.87 0.12 23.06
N LEU A 150 3.75 1.09 22.83
CA LEU A 150 5.01 0.92 22.12
C LEU A 150 6.13 1.57 22.93
N VAL A 151 7.11 0.78 23.36
CA VAL A 151 8.26 1.26 24.14
C VAL A 151 9.51 1.17 23.29
N ILE A 152 10.24 2.28 23.21
CA ILE A 152 11.29 2.49 22.23
C ILE A 152 12.50 3.04 22.95
N ARG A 153 13.69 2.58 22.56
CA ARG A 153 14.95 3.20 22.95
C ARG A 153 15.37 4.20 21.88
N SER A 154 15.49 5.47 22.26
CA SER A 154 16.09 6.46 21.38
C SER A 154 17.60 6.23 21.26
N ILE A 155 18.13 6.53 20.08
CA ILE A 155 19.57 6.53 19.85
C ILE A 155 20.17 7.65 20.71
N PRO A 156 21.21 7.38 21.52
CA PRO A 156 21.77 8.40 22.39
C PRO A 156 22.32 9.57 21.56
N ASP A 157 21.86 10.78 21.86
CA ASP A 157 22.49 11.99 21.35
C ASP A 157 23.91 12.07 21.91
N GLN A 158 24.87 12.45 21.04
CA GLN A 158 26.31 12.50 21.32
C GLN A 158 26.70 13.37 22.54
N SER A 159 25.75 14.09 23.13
CA SER A 159 25.94 14.99 24.27
C SER A 159 25.56 14.40 25.63
N SER A 160 24.76 13.32 25.71
CA SER A 160 24.19 12.86 27.01
C SER A 160 24.58 11.44 27.45
N GLY A 161 25.12 10.61 26.56
CA GLY A 161 25.64 9.27 26.88
C GLY A 161 24.61 8.26 27.43
N LYS A 162 23.35 8.67 27.65
CA LYS A 162 22.26 7.82 28.14
C LYS A 162 21.19 7.72 27.07
N GLY A 163 20.96 6.52 26.54
CA GLY A 163 19.79 6.25 25.69
C GLY A 163 18.51 6.55 26.47
N HIS A 164 17.60 7.33 25.90
CA HIS A 164 16.32 7.64 26.54
C HIS A 164 15.29 6.58 26.15
N ILE A 165 14.48 6.13 27.10
CA ILE A 165 13.40 5.18 26.85
C ILE A 165 12.10 5.96 26.77
N GLU A 166 11.44 5.88 25.62
CA GLU A 166 10.16 6.52 25.37
C GLU A 166 9.04 5.48 25.38
N LYS A 167 7.97 5.77 26.12
CA LYS A 167 6.75 4.95 26.16
C LYS A 167 5.63 5.71 25.46
N LEU A 168 5.20 5.19 24.32
CA LEU A 168 4.08 5.69 23.54
C LEU A 168 2.82 4.87 23.84
N LEU A 169 1.68 5.56 23.89
CA LEU A 169 0.37 4.96 24.14
C LEU A 169 -0.61 5.47 23.09
N PHE A 170 -1.35 4.55 22.50
CA PHE A 170 -2.23 4.79 21.36
C PHE A 170 -3.58 4.14 21.61
N ARG A 171 -4.65 4.93 21.75
CA ARG A 171 -5.99 4.40 21.92
C ARG A 171 -6.46 3.75 20.63
N MET A 172 -6.87 2.49 20.73
CA MET A 172 -7.30 1.64 19.62
C MET A 172 -8.36 0.64 20.10
N ALA A 173 -9.20 0.15 19.20
CA ALA A 173 -10.10 -0.94 19.55
C ALA A 173 -9.31 -2.22 19.87
N ALA A 174 -9.72 -2.97 20.90
CA ALA A 174 -9.08 -4.23 21.31
C ALA A 174 -8.72 -5.20 20.16
N PRO A 175 -9.59 -5.48 19.16
CA PRO A 175 -9.20 -6.34 18.03
C PRO A 175 -8.06 -5.75 17.18
N LYS A 176 -7.97 -4.42 17.08
CA LYS A 176 -6.90 -3.73 16.35
C LYS A 176 -5.58 -3.75 17.12
N ILE A 177 -5.64 -3.66 18.45
CA ILE A 177 -4.48 -3.85 19.33
C ILE A 177 -3.90 -5.25 19.12
N ALA A 178 -4.75 -6.29 19.15
CA ALA A 178 -4.33 -7.67 18.92
C ALA A 178 -3.72 -7.87 17.53
N GLU A 179 -4.35 -7.33 16.48
CA GLU A 179 -3.87 -7.40 15.10
C GLU A 179 -2.50 -6.70 14.92
N ALA A 180 -2.33 -5.50 15.48
CA ALA A 180 -1.06 -4.77 15.45
C ALA A 180 0.05 -5.53 16.19
N THR A 181 -0.26 -6.04 17.38
CA THR A 181 0.67 -6.85 18.19
C THR A 181 1.10 -8.11 17.43
N PHE A 182 0.15 -8.82 16.83
CA PHE A 182 0.44 -10.04 16.08
C PHE A 182 1.37 -9.77 14.88
N ILE A 183 1.05 -8.75 14.08
CA ILE A 183 1.85 -8.43 12.88
C ILE A 183 3.26 -7.98 13.27
N MET A 184 3.39 -7.12 14.28
CA MET A 184 4.71 -6.70 14.78
C MET A 184 5.53 -7.87 15.34
N ALA A 185 4.92 -8.76 16.12
CA ALA A 185 5.60 -9.95 16.61
C ALA A 185 6.05 -10.85 15.46
N SER A 186 5.22 -11.02 14.43
CA SER A 186 5.58 -11.78 13.23
C SER A 186 6.81 -11.19 12.53
N TYR A 187 6.86 -9.87 12.34
CA TYR A 187 8.02 -9.21 11.71
C TYR A 187 9.28 -9.33 12.57
N MET A 188 9.20 -9.04 13.88
CA MET A 188 10.36 -9.12 14.77
C MET A 188 10.93 -10.54 14.88
N ASN A 189 10.07 -11.57 14.86
CA ASN A 189 10.51 -12.96 14.86
C ASN A 189 11.20 -13.34 13.54
N HIS A 190 10.71 -12.83 12.40
CA HIS A 190 11.35 -13.04 11.11
C HIS A 190 12.74 -12.38 11.03
N CYS A 191 12.85 -11.12 11.47
CA CYS A 191 14.12 -10.40 11.53
C CYS A 191 15.14 -11.05 12.48
N SER A 192 14.68 -11.68 13.56
CA SER A 192 15.58 -12.37 14.51
C SER A 192 16.16 -13.66 13.92
N THR A 193 15.44 -14.31 13.01
CA THR A 193 15.85 -15.57 12.37
C THR A 193 16.87 -15.35 11.24
N THR A 194 16.82 -14.21 10.56
CA THR A 194 17.79 -13.85 9.50
C THR A 194 19.16 -13.43 10.06
N VAL A 195 19.22 -12.98 11.31
CA VAL A 195 20.47 -12.59 12.00
C VAL A 195 21.16 -13.78 12.70
N ASN A 196 20.43 -14.87 12.98
CA ASN A 196 20.99 -16.12 13.50
C ASN A 196 20.44 -17.31 12.70
N PRO A 197 21.10 -17.76 11.63
CA PRO A 197 20.62 -18.93 10.91
C PRO A 197 20.70 -20.15 11.85
N PRO A 198 19.59 -20.87 12.11
CA PRO A 198 19.69 -22.19 12.72
C PRO A 198 20.44 -23.10 11.74
N THR A 199 21.42 -23.85 12.25
CA THR A 199 22.36 -24.68 11.47
C THR A 199 21.71 -25.80 10.66
N ASN A 200 20.38 -25.90 10.61
CA ASN A 200 19.64 -26.85 9.77
C ASN A 200 18.24 -26.29 9.46
N LEU A 201 17.98 -25.90 8.22
CA LEU A 201 16.62 -25.68 7.71
C LEU A 201 16.38 -26.43 6.38
N PRO A 202 15.17 -26.97 6.14
CA PRO A 202 14.87 -27.82 4.99
C PRO A 202 14.76 -27.02 3.68
N ALA A 203 14.92 -27.71 2.56
CA ALA A 203 15.08 -27.24 1.19
C ALA A 203 14.03 -26.23 0.63
N ALA A 204 12.99 -25.87 1.36
CA ALA A 204 11.96 -24.92 0.92
C ALA A 204 12.49 -23.46 0.84
N HIS A 205 13.50 -23.09 1.63
CA HIS A 205 14.05 -21.73 1.64
C HIS A 205 14.93 -21.38 0.43
N GLN A 206 15.53 -22.36 -0.24
CA GLN A 206 16.36 -22.11 -1.42
C GLN A 206 15.53 -21.69 -2.66
N LEU A 207 14.24 -22.03 -2.67
CA LEU A 207 13.36 -21.72 -3.81
C LEU A 207 13.00 -20.23 -3.89
N TRP A 208 12.83 -19.54 -2.75
CA TRP A 208 12.46 -18.12 -2.71
C TRP A 208 13.61 -17.18 -3.10
N GLU A 209 14.84 -17.51 -2.69
CA GLU A 209 16.06 -16.77 -3.08
C GLU A 209 16.34 -16.90 -4.59
N LEU A 210 16.16 -18.10 -5.17
CA LEU A 210 16.33 -18.31 -6.60
C LEU A 210 15.29 -17.56 -7.43
N ASP A 211 14.02 -17.58 -6.99
CA ASP A 211 12.92 -16.89 -7.66
C ASP A 211 13.12 -15.37 -7.65
N ARG A 212 13.57 -14.83 -6.51
CA ARG A 212 13.95 -13.41 -6.38
C ARG A 212 15.03 -13.02 -7.40
N GLN A 213 16.05 -13.86 -7.61
CA GLN A 213 17.13 -13.59 -8.56
C GLN A 213 16.71 -13.77 -10.02
N GLN A 214 15.76 -14.67 -10.30
CA GLN A 214 15.19 -14.88 -11.63
C GLN A 214 14.26 -13.74 -12.07
N PHE A 215 13.57 -13.06 -11.14
CA PHE A 215 12.77 -11.87 -11.45
C PHE A 215 13.60 -10.63 -11.88
N PHE A 216 14.93 -10.62 -11.65
CA PHE A 216 15.82 -9.51 -12.00
C PHE A 216 16.62 -9.72 -13.29
N ALA A 217 16.45 -10.85 -13.99
CA ALA A 217 17.01 -11.01 -15.33
C ALA A 217 16.19 -10.19 -16.34
N SER A 218 16.70 -8.99 -16.63
CA SER A 218 16.17 -8.10 -17.66
C SER A 218 16.10 -8.83 -19.01
N VAL A 219 14.89 -9.02 -19.55
CA VAL A 219 14.72 -9.45 -20.95
C VAL A 219 15.11 -8.27 -21.86
N PRO A 220 16.06 -8.41 -22.80
CA PRO A 220 16.34 -7.36 -23.77
C PRO A 220 15.15 -7.27 -24.75
N CYS A 221 14.42 -6.17 -24.71
CA CYS A 221 13.47 -5.85 -25.78
C CYS A 221 14.25 -5.56 -27.06
N ALA A 222 14.32 -6.55 -27.95
CA ALA A 222 14.79 -6.35 -29.32
C ALA A 222 13.78 -5.48 -30.08
N ALA A 223 14.03 -4.17 -30.12
CA ALA A 223 13.32 -3.25 -31.01
C ALA A 223 13.79 -3.50 -32.46
N ARG A 224 13.01 -4.26 -33.23
CA ARG A 224 13.08 -4.19 -34.69
C ARG A 224 12.22 -3.00 -35.14
N GLY A 225 12.88 -1.88 -35.45
CA GLY A 225 12.24 -0.78 -36.15
C GLY A 225 11.94 -1.15 -37.61
N PRO A 226 10.84 -0.68 -38.20
CA PRO A 226 10.55 -0.91 -39.61
C PRO A 226 11.44 -0.01 -40.48
N THR A 227 12.11 -0.64 -41.46
CA THR A 227 12.83 0.01 -42.55
C THR A 227 11.81 0.63 -43.52
N LEU A 228 11.86 1.94 -43.71
CA LEU A 228 11.19 2.61 -44.82
C LEU A 228 12.23 2.84 -45.93
N LEU A 229 11.86 2.39 -47.14
CA LEU A 229 12.42 2.86 -48.41
C LEU A 229 12.04 4.32 -48.64
#